data_AF-A0A549YI06-F1
#
_entry.id   AF-A0A549YI06-F1
#
_cell.length_a   1.000
_cell.length_b   1.000
_cell.length_c   1.000
_cell.angle_alpha   90.00
_cell.angle_beta   90.00
_cell.angle_gamma   90.00
#
_symmetry.space_group_name_H-M   'P 1'
#
loop_
_entity.id
_entity.type
_entity.pdbx_description
1 polymer ?
#
loop_
_entity_poly.entity_id
_entity_poly.type
_entity_poly.pdbx_seq_one_letter_code
_entity_poly.pdbx_strand_id
1 'polypeptide(L)'
;MAKQITNIKRLSVDEETRRQNDLNEVEAAIADNKEAVLEAITLTRHLHDKGLLAILNGALSQGEEVLDIAVKEINRPQNSRVIENGVGLAMLLGTLDVDQLKVLTKKLNQGVRLATADRAEEDGPDNVFQLMKLLKDPEINRSIGLLVNFLKGMSRD
;
A
#
# COMPACT_ATOMS: atom_id res chain seq x y z
N MET A 1 68.51 -17.76 37.94
CA MET A 1 68.33 -16.42 37.35
C MET A 1 68.32 -16.59 35.83
N ALA A 2 67.25 -16.21 35.14
CA ALA A 2 67.13 -16.37 33.68
C ALA A 2 67.74 -15.15 32.95
N LYS A 3 68.45 -15.39 31.83
CA LYS A 3 69.13 -14.36 31.04
C LYS A 3 68.13 -13.50 30.25
N GLN A 4 68.44 -12.21 30.11
CA GLN A 4 67.62 -11.20 29.45
C GLN A 4 67.52 -11.46 27.93
N ILE A 5 66.31 -11.42 27.38
CA ILE A 5 66.04 -11.57 25.95
C ILE A 5 66.50 -10.28 25.25
N THR A 6 67.51 -10.39 24.38
CA THR A 6 68.18 -9.26 23.72
C THR A 6 67.79 -9.09 22.26
N ASN A 7 66.98 -10.00 21.70
CA ASN A 7 66.62 -9.93 20.29
C ASN A 7 65.20 -10.46 20.05
N ILE A 8 64.26 -9.56 19.79
CA ILE A 8 62.88 -9.89 19.42
C ILE A 8 62.76 -9.72 17.90
N LYS A 9 62.86 -10.82 17.14
CA LYS A 9 62.51 -10.81 15.72
C LYS A 9 60.99 -10.86 15.59
N ARG A 10 60.37 -9.75 15.19
CA ARG A 10 58.98 -9.77 14.71
C ARG A 10 58.94 -10.60 13.42
N LEU A 11 58.21 -11.72 13.43
CA LEU A 11 57.78 -12.33 12.18
C LEU A 11 56.81 -11.34 11.51
N SER A 12 57.26 -10.63 10.47
CA SER A 12 56.31 -10.03 9.55
C SER A 12 55.70 -11.17 8.75
N VAL A 13 54.43 -11.46 8.99
CA VAL A 13 53.68 -12.40 8.16
C VAL A 13 53.77 -11.88 6.72
N ASP A 14 54.34 -12.70 5.84
CA ASP A 14 54.47 -12.40 4.42
C ASP A 14 53.09 -12.16 3.79
N GLU A 15 52.96 -11.23 2.84
CA GLU A 15 51.65 -10.84 2.28
C GLU A 15 50.90 -12.04 1.70
N GLU A 16 51.62 -12.98 1.10
CA GLU A 16 51.09 -14.23 0.56
C GLU A 16 50.46 -15.09 1.66
N THR A 17 51.13 -15.20 2.81
CA THR A 17 50.64 -15.96 3.97
C THR A 17 49.41 -15.30 4.59
N ARG A 18 49.37 -13.96 4.62
CA ARG A 18 48.22 -13.21 5.11
C ARG A 18 47.00 -13.40 4.21
N ARG A 19 47.17 -13.25 2.89
CA ARG A 19 46.12 -13.50 1.91
C ARG A 19 45.57 -14.92 2.02
N GLN A 20 46.44 -15.92 2.19
CA GLN A 20 46.00 -17.31 2.33
C GLN A 20 45.18 -17.53 3.60
N ASN A 21 45.57 -16.91 4.71
CA ASN A 21 44.80 -16.98 5.96
C ASN A 21 43.43 -16.30 5.82
N ASP A 22 43.37 -15.12 5.19
CA ASP A 22 42.12 -14.39 4.96
C ASP A 22 41.17 -15.21 4.08
N LEU A 23 41.68 -15.89 3.04
CA LEU A 23 40.89 -16.78 2.20
C LEU A 23 40.33 -17.97 2.97
N ASN A 24 41.16 -18.60 3.82
CA ASN A 24 40.73 -19.72 4.65
C ASN A 24 39.67 -19.29 5.68
N GLU A 25 39.78 -18.08 6.22
CA GLU A 25 38.79 -17.52 7.15
C GLU A 25 37.45 -17.25 6.45
N VAL A 26 37.49 -16.66 5.25
CA VAL A 26 36.28 -16.44 4.44
C VAL A 26 35.64 -17.78 4.03
N GLU A 27 36.44 -18.77 3.63
CA GLU A 27 35.96 -20.10 3.30
C GLU A 27 35.27 -20.78 4.48
N ALA A 28 35.89 -20.73 5.67
CA ALA A 28 35.31 -21.26 6.89
C ALA A 28 33.98 -20.56 7.25
N ALA A 29 33.94 -19.23 7.18
CA ALA A 29 32.74 -18.46 7.45
C ALA A 29 31.59 -18.78 6.47
N ILE A 30 31.90 -18.98 5.18
CA ILE A 30 30.92 -19.39 4.18
C ILE A 30 30.46 -20.84 4.43
N ALA A 31 31.38 -21.74 4.77
CA ALA A 31 31.05 -23.14 5.05
C ALA A 31 30.12 -23.27 6.26
N ASP A 32 30.40 -22.53 7.34
CA ASP A 32 29.57 -22.51 8.55
C ASP A 32 28.19 -21.88 8.31
N ASN A 33 28.07 -21.00 7.31
CA ASN A 33 26.83 -20.30 6.96
C ASN A 33 26.27 -20.71 5.59
N LYS A 34 26.57 -21.94 5.14
CA LYS A 34 26.26 -22.42 3.79
C LYS A 34 24.81 -22.18 3.37
N GLU A 35 23.84 -22.48 4.24
CA GLU A 35 22.42 -22.34 3.94
C GLU A 35 22.04 -20.87 3.72
N ALA A 36 22.42 -19.98 4.64
CA ALA A 36 22.17 -18.55 4.52
C ALA A 36 22.82 -17.94 3.26
N VAL A 37 24.02 -18.39 2.90
CA VAL A 37 24.71 -17.96 1.68
C VAL A 37 23.96 -18.42 0.43
N LEU A 38 23.50 -19.68 0.39
CA LEU A 38 22.72 -20.20 -0.72
C LEU A 38 21.36 -19.50 -0.87
N GLU A 39 20.69 -19.20 0.24
CA GLU A 39 19.46 -18.40 0.26
C GLU A 39 19.69 -16.99 -0.25
N ALA A 40 20.77 -16.32 0.17
CA ALA A 40 21.15 -14.99 -0.31
C ALA A 40 21.44 -14.99 -1.82
N ILE A 41 22.14 -16.01 -2.33
CA ILE A 41 22.39 -16.19 -3.77
C ILE A 41 21.06 -16.38 -4.51
N THR A 42 20.14 -17.18 -3.96
CA THR A 42 18.83 -17.45 -4.56
C THR A 42 17.95 -16.19 -4.58
N LEU A 43 17.93 -15.42 -3.49
CA LEU A 43 17.25 -14.13 -3.42
C LEU A 43 17.82 -13.15 -4.45
N THR A 44 19.15 -13.05 -4.52
CA THR A 44 19.84 -12.20 -5.50
C THR A 44 19.46 -12.60 -6.92
N ARG A 45 19.35 -13.91 -7.22
CA ARG A 45 18.88 -14.40 -8.52
C ARG A 45 17.43 -13.97 -8.80
N HIS A 46 16.52 -14.17 -7.86
CA HIS A 46 15.12 -13.74 -8.02
C HIS A 46 14.99 -12.22 -8.25
N LEU A 47 15.79 -11.43 -7.55
CA LEU A 47 15.84 -9.97 -7.72
C LEU A 47 16.42 -9.59 -9.09
N HIS A 48 17.41 -10.34 -9.58
CA HIS A 48 18.01 -10.12 -10.89
C HIS A 48 17.04 -10.47 -12.02
N ASP A 49 16.44 -11.66 -11.98
CA ASP A 49 15.53 -12.17 -13.02
C ASP A 49 14.29 -11.27 -13.17
N LYS A 50 13.84 -10.64 -12.08
CA LYS A 50 12.71 -9.70 -12.09
C LYS A 50 13.12 -8.25 -12.43
N GLY A 51 14.39 -8.00 -12.73
CA GLY A 51 14.92 -6.66 -13.00
C GLY A 51 14.99 -5.74 -11.77
N LEU A 52 14.62 -6.21 -10.58
CA LEU A 52 14.65 -5.44 -9.34
C LEU A 52 16.07 -5.04 -8.95
N LEU A 53 17.05 -5.90 -9.18
CA LEU A 53 18.46 -5.60 -8.88
C LEU A 53 18.99 -4.42 -9.70
N ALA A 54 18.56 -4.28 -10.95
CA ALA A 54 18.91 -3.13 -11.79
C ALA A 54 18.22 -1.85 -11.31
N ILE A 55 16.97 -1.95 -10.85
CA ILE A 55 16.24 -0.83 -10.23
C ILE A 55 16.93 -0.38 -8.95
N LEU A 56 17.28 -1.32 -8.06
CA LEU A 56 17.98 -1.04 -6.81
C LEU A 56 19.36 -0.41 -7.08
N ASN A 57 20.14 -0.96 -8.02
CA ASN A 57 21.44 -0.38 -8.40
C ASN A 57 21.29 1.00 -9.06
N GLY A 58 20.27 1.21 -9.89
CA GLY A 58 19.96 2.53 -10.46
C GLY A 58 19.59 3.55 -9.38
N ALA A 59 18.75 3.14 -8.43
CA ALA A 59 18.37 3.93 -7.26
C ALA A 59 19.53 4.17 -6.29
N LEU A 60 20.54 3.30 -6.22
CA LEU A 60 21.72 3.54 -5.38
C LEU A 60 22.78 4.39 -6.11
N SER A 61 22.97 4.19 -7.42
CA SER A 61 24.00 4.87 -8.21
C SER A 61 23.65 6.30 -8.61
N GLN A 62 22.36 6.61 -8.80
CA GLN A 62 21.87 7.97 -9.08
C GLN A 62 20.81 8.44 -8.09
N GLY A 63 20.32 7.57 -7.22
CA GLY A 63 19.19 7.94 -6.37
C GLY A 63 19.57 8.74 -5.14
N GLU A 64 20.82 9.00 -4.79
CA GLU A 64 21.07 10.05 -3.78
C GLU A 64 20.51 11.40 -4.25
N GLU A 65 20.74 11.79 -5.51
CA GLU A 65 20.22 13.04 -6.07
C GLU A 65 18.72 12.95 -6.35
N VAL A 66 18.23 11.83 -6.90
CA VAL A 66 16.79 11.66 -7.19
C VAL A 66 15.96 11.49 -5.92
N LEU A 67 16.45 10.76 -4.92
CA LEU A 67 15.80 10.63 -3.60
C LEU A 67 15.88 11.94 -2.85
N ASP A 68 16.98 12.69 -2.88
CA ASP A 68 17.06 14.00 -2.24
C ASP A 68 16.05 14.97 -2.85
N ILE A 69 15.91 14.99 -4.19
CA ILE A 69 14.87 15.77 -4.87
C ILE A 69 13.47 15.28 -4.51
N ALA A 70 13.21 13.96 -4.55
CA ALA A 70 11.90 13.40 -4.25
C ALA A 70 11.49 13.64 -2.79
N VAL A 71 12.41 13.46 -1.84
CA VAL A 71 12.19 13.69 -0.41
C VAL A 71 11.99 15.18 -0.14
N LYS A 72 12.79 16.06 -0.76
CA LYS A 72 12.58 17.51 -0.67
C LYS A 72 11.24 17.92 -1.23
N GLU A 73 10.82 17.34 -2.36
CA GLU A 73 9.54 17.63 -3.01
C GLU A 73 8.37 17.13 -2.15
N ILE A 74 8.44 15.90 -1.62
CA ILE A 74 7.45 15.32 -0.70
C ILE A 74 7.32 16.17 0.58
N ASN A 75 8.45 16.62 1.13
CA ASN A 75 8.48 17.44 2.34
C ASN A 75 8.11 18.91 2.10
N ARG A 76 7.82 19.33 0.86
CA ARG A 76 7.28 20.67 0.65
C ARG A 76 5.91 20.79 1.32
N PRO A 77 5.62 21.91 2.01
CA PRO A 77 4.32 22.11 2.67
C PRO A 77 3.12 21.95 1.74
N GLN A 78 3.30 22.30 0.47
CA GLN A 78 2.29 22.14 -0.58
C GLN A 78 1.96 20.68 -0.93
N ASN A 79 2.93 19.76 -0.77
CA ASN A 79 2.79 18.35 -1.14
C ASN A 79 2.41 17.48 0.06
N SER A 80 2.76 17.91 1.28
CA SER A 80 2.35 17.27 2.53
C SER A 80 0.82 17.11 2.63
N ARG A 81 0.04 18.14 2.26
CA ARG A 81 -1.44 18.06 2.22
C ARG A 81 -1.96 17.09 1.16
N VAL A 82 -1.30 16.99 0.02
CA VAL A 82 -1.71 16.07 -1.05
C VAL A 82 -1.52 14.62 -0.59
N ILE A 83 -0.40 14.35 0.09
CA ILE A 83 -0.09 13.04 0.66
C ILE A 83 -1.05 12.71 1.81
N GLU A 84 -1.28 13.66 2.71
CA GLU A 84 -2.24 13.51 3.81
C GLU A 84 -3.64 13.19 3.28
N ASN A 85 -4.12 13.94 2.29
CA ASN A 85 -5.39 13.66 1.64
C ASN A 85 -5.40 12.32 0.89
N GLY A 86 -4.29 11.96 0.22
CA GLY A 86 -4.17 10.70 -0.49
C GLY A 86 -4.23 9.49 0.45
N VAL A 87 -3.50 9.54 1.57
CA VAL A 87 -3.54 8.52 2.62
C VAL A 87 -4.91 8.49 3.29
N GLY A 88 -5.48 9.66 3.60
CA GLY A 88 -6.81 9.78 4.17
C GLY A 88 -7.89 9.16 3.28
N LEU A 89 -7.84 9.40 1.96
CA LEU A 89 -8.72 8.76 0.98
C LEU A 89 -8.51 7.24 0.92
N ALA A 90 -7.26 6.76 0.94
CA ALA A 90 -6.99 5.33 0.94
C ALA A 90 -7.52 4.64 2.21
N MET A 91 -7.36 5.25 3.37
CA MET A 91 -7.92 4.77 4.62
C MET A 91 -9.46 4.79 4.59
N LEU A 92 -10.05 5.88 4.10
CA LEU A 92 -11.50 5.99 3.95
C LEU A 92 -12.05 4.88 3.04
N LEU A 93 -11.42 4.65 1.89
CA LEU A 93 -11.76 3.53 1.00
C LEU A 93 -11.67 2.17 1.70
N GLY A 94 -10.69 1.97 2.59
CA GLY A 94 -10.56 0.76 3.40
C GLY A 94 -11.65 0.60 4.48
N THR A 95 -12.24 1.69 4.95
CA THR A 95 -13.35 1.67 5.92
C THR A 95 -14.73 1.49 5.28
N LEU A 96 -14.83 1.65 3.96
CA LEU A 96 -16.11 1.50 3.26
C LEU A 96 -16.54 0.02 3.20
N ASP A 97 -17.77 -0.24 3.63
CA ASP A 97 -18.41 -1.54 3.38
C ASP A 97 -18.85 -1.61 1.92
N VAL A 98 -18.03 -2.30 1.12
CA VAL A 98 -18.25 -2.50 -0.32
C VAL A 98 -19.55 -3.25 -0.61
N ASP A 99 -19.98 -4.16 0.26
CA ASP A 99 -21.17 -4.96 0.03
C ASP A 99 -22.44 -4.15 0.29
N GLN A 100 -22.45 -3.31 1.32
CA GLN A 100 -23.51 -2.33 1.53
C GLN A 100 -23.59 -1.32 0.38
N LEU A 101 -22.46 -0.82 -0.09
CA LEU A 101 -22.39 0.08 -1.25
C LEU A 101 -22.95 -0.55 -2.53
N LYS A 102 -22.62 -1.82 -2.81
CA LYS A 102 -23.19 -2.56 -3.95
C LYS A 102 -24.71 -2.61 -3.89
N VAL A 103 -25.28 -2.92 -2.72
CA VAL A 103 -26.74 -2.98 -2.52
C VAL A 103 -27.38 -1.61 -2.77
N LEU A 104 -26.81 -0.55 -2.20
CA LEU A 104 -27.28 0.82 -2.39
C LEU A 104 -27.24 1.23 -3.87
N THR A 105 -26.10 0.99 -4.53
CA THR A 105 -25.88 1.29 -5.95
C THR A 105 -26.87 0.54 -6.85
N LYS A 106 -27.13 -0.75 -6.56
CA LYS A 106 -28.12 -1.54 -7.31
C LYS A 106 -29.52 -0.95 -7.21
N LYS A 107 -29.94 -0.50 -6.02
CA LYS A 107 -31.24 0.15 -5.79
C LYS A 107 -31.33 1.50 -6.49
N LEU A 108 -30.28 2.31 -6.43
CA LEU A 108 -30.19 3.60 -7.14
C LEU A 108 -30.32 3.40 -8.65
N ASN A 109 -29.55 2.47 -9.23
CA ASN A 109 -29.63 2.15 -10.66
C ASN A 109 -31.02 1.67 -11.06
N GLN A 110 -31.72 0.92 -10.19
CA GLN A 110 -33.10 0.53 -10.45
C GLN A 110 -34.06 1.73 -10.44
N GLY A 111 -33.91 2.65 -9.49
CA GLY A 111 -34.69 3.88 -9.45
C GLY A 111 -34.49 4.74 -10.70
N VAL A 112 -33.24 4.95 -11.12
CA VAL A 112 -32.92 5.69 -12.35
C VAL A 112 -33.57 5.04 -13.57
N ARG A 113 -33.44 3.71 -13.73
CA ARG A 113 -34.08 3.00 -14.85
C ARG A 113 -35.59 3.16 -14.89
N LEU A 114 -36.25 3.15 -13.74
CA LEU A 114 -37.71 3.33 -13.65
C LEU A 114 -38.12 4.78 -13.96
N ALA A 115 -37.33 5.75 -13.49
CA ALA A 115 -37.57 7.17 -13.72
C ALA A 115 -37.35 7.58 -15.19
N THR A 116 -36.47 6.89 -15.91
CA THR A 116 -36.17 7.15 -17.32
C THR A 116 -36.82 6.17 -18.29
N ALA A 117 -37.72 5.30 -17.83
CA ALA A 117 -38.42 4.38 -18.72
C ALA A 117 -39.49 5.14 -19.51
N ASP A 118 -39.66 4.83 -20.79
CA ASP A 118 -40.67 5.43 -21.71
C ASP A 118 -42.14 5.26 -21.26
N ARG A 119 -42.38 4.59 -20.12
CA ARG A 119 -43.69 4.39 -19.48
C ARG A 119 -43.83 5.08 -18.13
N ALA A 120 -42.84 5.86 -17.70
CA ALA A 120 -43.05 6.76 -16.57
C ALA A 120 -44.24 7.66 -16.94
N GLU A 121 -45.28 7.69 -16.10
CA GLU A 121 -46.42 8.59 -16.32
C GLU A 121 -45.84 10.00 -16.56
N GLU A 122 -46.03 10.53 -17.78
CA GLU A 122 -45.41 11.79 -18.22
C GLU A 122 -45.88 12.98 -17.35
N ASP A 123 -47.02 12.83 -16.69
CA ASP A 123 -47.56 13.76 -15.72
C ASP A 123 -47.50 13.14 -14.32
N GLY A 124 -46.89 13.87 -13.38
CA GLY A 124 -46.85 13.50 -11.96
C GLY A 124 -48.24 13.57 -11.31
N PRO A 125 -48.35 13.48 -9.97
CA PRO A 125 -49.64 13.62 -9.31
C PRO A 125 -50.27 15.00 -9.58
N ASP A 126 -51.35 15.01 -10.36
CA ASP A 126 -52.05 16.23 -10.78
C ASP A 126 -52.98 16.80 -9.70
N ASN A 127 -53.26 16.01 -8.65
CA ASN A 127 -54.11 16.44 -7.55
C ASN A 127 -53.71 15.81 -6.20
N VAL A 128 -54.17 16.45 -5.13
CA VAL A 128 -53.89 16.05 -3.73
C VAL A 128 -54.36 14.61 -3.45
N PHE A 129 -55.44 14.15 -4.10
CA PHE A 129 -55.94 12.79 -3.91
C PHE A 129 -54.99 11.73 -4.51
N GLN A 130 -54.48 11.95 -5.72
CA GLN A 130 -53.46 11.10 -6.34
C GLN A 130 -52.17 11.11 -5.54
N LEU A 131 -51.73 12.26 -5.04
CA LEU A 131 -50.56 12.35 -4.15
C LEU A 131 -50.76 11.54 -2.87
N MET A 132 -51.93 11.63 -2.24
CA MET A 132 -52.27 10.83 -1.05
C MET A 132 -52.32 9.33 -1.35
N LYS A 133 -52.75 8.95 -2.55
CA LYS A 133 -52.75 7.55 -3.00
C LYS A 133 -51.32 7.04 -3.22
N LEU A 134 -50.45 7.83 -3.84
CA LEU A 134 -49.02 7.53 -4.02
C LEU A 134 -48.30 7.43 -2.68
N LEU A 135 -48.54 8.33 -1.73
CA LEU A 135 -47.92 8.25 -0.40
C LEU A 135 -48.38 7.03 0.41
N LYS A 136 -49.59 6.51 0.13
CA LYS A 136 -50.09 5.26 0.72
C LYS A 136 -49.60 4.00 -0.02
N ASP A 137 -48.95 4.16 -1.17
CA ASP A 137 -48.38 3.04 -1.90
C ASP A 137 -47.29 2.35 -1.05
N PRO A 138 -47.33 1.01 -0.89
CA PRO A 138 -46.40 0.29 -0.05
C PRO A 138 -44.94 0.38 -0.53
N GLU A 139 -44.67 0.53 -1.84
CA GLU A 139 -43.32 0.66 -2.38
C GLU A 139 -42.74 2.06 -2.13
N ILE A 140 -43.55 3.10 -2.30
CA ILE A 140 -43.18 4.49 -1.99
C ILE A 140 -42.93 4.64 -0.49
N ASN A 141 -43.85 4.14 0.35
CA ASN A 141 -43.71 4.21 1.80
C ASN A 141 -42.46 3.46 2.30
N ARG A 142 -42.12 2.32 1.68
CA ARG A 142 -40.88 1.60 1.99
C ARG A 142 -39.63 2.40 1.63
N SER A 143 -39.65 3.15 0.52
CA SER A 143 -38.55 4.01 0.09
C SER A 143 -38.38 5.22 1.01
N ILE A 144 -39.48 5.86 1.39
CA ILE A 144 -39.50 6.93 2.41
C ILE A 144 -38.97 6.40 3.74
N GLY A 145 -39.39 5.22 4.17
CA GLY A 145 -38.90 4.57 5.38
C GLY A 145 -37.41 4.27 5.34
N LEU A 146 -36.86 3.86 4.19
CA LEU A 146 -35.41 3.70 4.01
C LEU A 146 -34.68 5.03 4.19
N LEU A 147 -35.17 6.11 3.59
CA LEU A 147 -34.59 7.45 3.73
C LEU A 147 -34.63 7.92 5.19
N VAL A 148 -35.77 7.79 5.86
CA VAL A 148 -35.93 8.16 7.28
C VAL A 148 -34.97 7.37 8.17
N ASN A 149 -34.85 6.05 7.94
CA ASN A 149 -33.92 5.23 8.70
C ASN A 149 -32.44 5.57 8.44
N PHE A 150 -32.10 5.93 7.20
CA PHE A 150 -30.78 6.43 6.85
C PHE A 150 -30.48 7.74 7.59
N LEU A 151 -31.39 8.72 7.54
CA LEU A 151 -31.28 9.99 8.26
C LEU A 151 -31.14 9.77 9.78
N LYS A 152 -31.92 8.84 10.34
CA LYS A 152 -31.85 8.45 11.76
C LYS A 152 -30.51 7.77 12.11
N GLY A 153 -29.91 7.05 11.17
CA GLY A 153 -28.59 6.43 11.33
C GLY A 153 -27.47 7.46 11.36
N MET A 154 -27.55 8.50 10.52
CA MET A 154 -26.53 9.57 10.48
C MET A 154 -26.43 10.38 11.78
N SER A 155 -27.50 10.44 12.57
CA SER A 155 -27.53 11.17 13.85
C SER A 155 -27.26 10.29 15.08
N ARG A 156 -26.97 9.00 14.89
CA ARG A 156 -26.66 8.07 15.98
C ARG A 156 -25.14 7.95 16.06
N ASP A 157 -24.59 8.30 17.23
CA ASP A 157 -23.17 8.14 17.56
C ASP A 157 -22.70 6.68 17.42
#